data_AF-A0A4Q3XY31-F1
#
_entry.id   AF-A0A4Q3XY31-F1
#
_cell.length_a   1.000
_cell.length_b   1.000
_cell.length_c   1.000
_cell.angle_alpha   90.00
_cell.angle_beta   90.00
_cell.angle_gamma   90.00
#
_symmetry.space_group_name_H-M   'P 1'
#
loop_
_entity.id
_entity.type
_entity.pdbx_description
1 polymer ?
#
loop_
_entity_poly.entity_id
_entity_poly.type
_entity_poly.pdbx_seq_one_letter_code
_entity_poly.pdbx_strand_id
1 'polypeptide(L)'
;MIVTGIVAGATFSLVSDYSSAAILANAEAAAARAETAQEAAEAAAAGIHLPAGAPNRMLVNDSAGTNRERQSVGEVANLLNLDRSIVSFGASGDGKTLDDAAVRAALATGKVLDGRGLTYKVSARPPSFKNIRNAAFKVGSVLHPSRDFLRTDTAKITNGLQYGAWAQDKAYKIGDQLRVWVNEKQSHGDGTSRIALYFSDDGGSSWSFGEYLAMKASGDTLWSAGFDGVAEYLFVRVPVYTTENPKGNDVPPYNYQLWKRILGVGAAQDYNAPWTKINVTFPTIPGWTGQGTQPVMVHSFSKGHDDSIVVGASYQEGAAVLRSADGGVTWTAHILAAGNTFEEPTVRYVPSLGIYCGFMRFGGSGN
;
A
#
# COMPACT_ATOMS: atom_id res chain seq x y z
N MET A 1 -54.49 2.29 35.01
CA MET A 1 -53.70 3.53 34.87
C MET A 1 -54.42 4.60 35.69
N ILE A 2 -53.81 5.05 36.80
CA ILE A 2 -54.38 6.10 37.66
C ILE A 2 -53.84 7.43 37.12
N VAL A 3 -54.72 8.37 36.77
CA VAL A 3 -54.33 9.69 36.26
C VAL A 3 -54.77 10.74 37.26
N THR A 4 -53.83 11.59 37.69
CA THR A 4 -54.06 12.65 38.68
C THR A 4 -54.38 13.96 37.96
N GLY A 5 -55.53 14.57 38.29
CA GLY A 5 -55.99 15.84 37.72
C GLY A 5 -56.55 16.76 38.79
N ILE A 6 -56.65 18.05 38.46
CA ILE A 6 -57.23 19.10 39.32
C ILE A 6 -58.59 19.48 38.73
N VAL A 7 -59.64 19.47 39.55
CA VAL A 7 -60.96 20.00 39.19
C VAL A 7 -61.08 21.43 39.68
N ALA A 8 -61.35 22.37 38.78
CA ALA A 8 -61.70 23.75 39.13
C ALA A 8 -63.03 24.10 38.47
N GLY A 9 -64.10 24.18 39.27
CA GLY A 9 -65.46 24.36 38.76
C GLY A 9 -65.92 23.14 37.94
N ALA A 10 -66.39 23.36 36.71
CA ALA A 10 -66.87 22.30 35.81
C ALA A 10 -65.75 21.67 34.95
N THR A 11 -64.50 22.11 35.09
CA THR A 11 -63.40 21.68 34.22
C THR A 11 -62.44 20.77 34.97
N PHE A 12 -62.15 19.60 34.40
CA PHE A 12 -61.11 18.67 34.86
C PHE A 12 -59.88 18.82 33.95
N SER A 13 -58.75 19.22 34.54
CA SER A 13 -57.48 19.35 33.82
C SER A 13 -56.45 18.38 34.41
N LEU A 14 -55.62 17.77 33.57
CA LEU A 14 -54.57 16.88 34.04
C LEU A 14 -53.47 17.70 34.71
N VAL A 15 -52.86 17.19 35.78
CA VAL A 15 -51.74 17.88 36.46
C VAL A 15 -50.58 18.12 35.48
N SER A 16 -50.40 17.22 34.51
CA SER A 16 -49.43 17.36 33.40
C SER A 16 -49.61 18.65 32.62
N ASP A 17 -50.85 19.06 32.35
CA ASP A 17 -51.17 20.20 31.49
C ASP A 17 -50.79 21.53 32.18
N TYR A 18 -50.94 21.58 33.50
CA TYR A 18 -50.56 22.74 34.30
C TYR A 18 -49.03 22.87 34.42
N SER A 19 -48.31 21.75 34.60
CA SER A 19 -46.85 21.73 34.58
C SER A 19 -46.28 22.11 33.21
N SER A 20 -46.92 21.69 32.11
CA SER A 20 -46.50 22.05 30.75
C SER A 20 -46.66 23.54 30.46
N ALA A 21 -47.75 24.17 30.91
CA ALA A 21 -47.97 25.60 30.73
C ALA A 21 -46.94 26.46 31.51
N ALA A 22 -46.63 26.08 32.75
CA ALA A 22 -45.62 26.79 33.56
C ALA A 22 -44.20 26.64 32.98
N ILE A 23 -43.86 25.47 32.44
CA ILE A 23 -42.57 25.24 31.78
C ILE A 23 -42.47 26.07 30.50
N LEU A 24 -43.54 26.12 29.70
CA LEU A 24 -43.58 26.92 28.46
C LEU A 24 -43.42 28.42 28.76
N ALA A 25 -44.14 28.95 29.76
CA ALA A 25 -44.03 30.34 30.17
C ALA A 25 -42.60 30.70 30.66
N ASN A 26 -41.94 29.78 31.38
CA ASN A 26 -40.56 29.97 31.81
C ASN A 26 -39.56 29.94 30.64
N ALA A 27 -39.81 29.10 29.63
CA ALA A 27 -38.99 29.02 28.43
C ALA A 27 -39.12 30.29 27.58
N GLU A 28 -40.34 30.80 27.40
CA GLU A 28 -40.60 32.06 26.69
C GLU A 28 -39.97 33.26 27.43
N ALA A 29 -40.09 33.31 28.76
CA ALA A 29 -39.42 34.34 29.56
C ALA A 29 -37.89 34.24 29.51
N ALA A 30 -37.33 33.03 29.37
CA ALA A 30 -35.89 32.83 29.18
C ALA A 30 -35.43 33.29 27.79
N ALA A 31 -36.21 33.01 26.74
CA ALA A 31 -35.94 33.47 25.39
C ALA A 31 -35.95 35.01 25.31
N ALA A 32 -36.96 35.67 25.88
CA ALA A 32 -37.04 37.13 25.93
C ALA A 32 -35.84 37.75 26.68
N ARG A 33 -35.41 37.15 27.81
CA ARG A 33 -34.19 37.59 28.53
C ARG A 33 -32.92 37.40 27.70
N ALA A 34 -32.86 36.36 26.86
CA ALA A 34 -31.72 36.12 25.98
C ALA A 34 -31.64 37.17 24.87
N GLU A 35 -32.76 37.54 24.27
CA GLU A 35 -32.83 38.64 23.27
C GLU A 35 -32.41 39.97 23.89
N THR A 36 -32.92 40.32 25.08
CA THR A 36 -32.50 41.54 25.78
C THR A 36 -31.01 41.53 26.13
N ALA A 37 -30.46 40.37 26.51
CA ALA A 37 -29.03 40.23 26.78
C ALA A 37 -28.18 40.36 25.51
N GLN A 38 -28.66 39.85 24.37
CA GLN A 38 -28.03 40.02 23.07
C GLN A 38 -28.02 41.50 22.65
N GLU A 39 -29.16 42.19 22.73
CA GLU A 39 -29.25 43.63 22.41
C GLU A 39 -28.32 44.46 23.30
N ALA A 40 -28.25 44.15 24.60
CA ALA A 40 -27.33 44.81 25.53
C ALA A 40 -25.87 44.53 25.19
N ALA A 41 -25.54 43.30 24.77
CA ALA A 41 -24.20 42.93 24.33
C ALA A 41 -23.81 43.60 23.01
N GLU A 42 -24.72 43.69 22.04
CA GLU A 42 -24.53 44.39 20.77
C GLU A 42 -24.38 45.90 20.98
N ALA A 43 -25.17 46.52 21.86
CA ALA A 43 -25.03 47.91 22.23
C ALA A 43 -23.69 48.19 22.96
N ALA A 44 -23.27 47.30 23.87
CA ALA A 44 -21.97 47.38 24.50
C ALA A 44 -20.81 47.22 23.49
N ALA A 45 -20.96 46.32 22.51
CA ALA A 45 -19.99 46.12 21.44
C ALA A 45 -19.92 47.32 20.47
N ALA A 46 -21.07 47.94 20.15
CA ALA A 46 -21.14 49.12 19.29
C ALA A 46 -20.46 50.35 19.92
N GLY A 47 -20.42 50.44 21.25
CA GLY A 47 -19.67 51.47 21.98
C GLY A 47 -18.15 51.24 22.03
N ILE A 48 -17.66 50.06 21.64
CA ILE A 48 -16.25 49.72 21.62
C ILE A 48 -15.66 50.09 20.25
N HIS A 49 -15.21 51.33 20.12
CA HIS A 49 -14.33 51.74 19.03
C HIS A 49 -12.89 51.31 19.35
N LEU A 50 -12.56 50.04 19.05
CA LEU A 50 -11.17 49.67 18.91
C LEU A 50 -10.63 50.32 17.63
N PRO A 51 -9.49 51.04 17.68
CA PRO A 51 -8.83 51.46 16.46
C PRO A 51 -8.61 50.23 15.58
N ALA A 52 -8.80 50.36 14.27
CA ALA A 52 -8.59 49.27 13.30
C ALA A 52 -7.30 48.55 13.67
N GLY A 53 -7.41 47.27 14.04
CA GLY A 53 -6.33 46.52 14.65
C GLY A 53 -5.10 46.58 13.76
N ALA A 54 -4.15 47.46 14.10
CA ALA A 54 -2.87 47.46 13.46
C ALA A 54 -2.28 46.07 13.72
N PRO A 55 -1.84 45.33 12.69
CA PRO A 55 -1.32 43.99 12.88
C PRO A 55 -0.28 44.02 13.99
N ASN A 56 -0.44 43.17 15.01
CA ASN A 56 0.49 43.11 16.14
C ASN A 56 1.91 42.93 15.60
N ARG A 57 2.75 43.97 15.74
CA ARG A 57 4.17 43.93 15.34
C ARG A 57 5.04 43.89 16.59
N MET A 58 5.96 42.94 16.64
CA MET A 58 6.97 42.78 17.67
C MET A 58 8.21 43.61 17.30
N LEU A 59 8.87 44.20 18.30
CA LEU A 59 10.16 44.88 18.13
C LEU A 59 11.29 43.86 18.29
N VAL A 60 11.94 43.53 17.17
CA VAL A 60 13.11 42.64 17.12
C VAL A 60 14.36 43.45 16.80
N ASN A 61 15.52 42.97 17.23
CA ASN A 61 16.79 43.59 16.82
C ASN A 61 16.98 43.40 15.32
N ASP A 62 17.53 44.40 14.64
CA ASP A 62 17.99 44.23 13.26
C ASP A 62 19.16 43.23 13.19
N SER A 63 19.52 42.81 11.98
CA SER A 63 20.58 41.83 11.75
C SER A 63 21.96 42.28 12.26
N ALA A 64 22.17 43.59 12.42
CA ALA A 64 23.38 44.17 12.99
C ALA A 64 23.35 44.25 14.53
N GLY A 65 22.19 44.03 15.16
CA GLY A 65 22.00 44.16 16.61
C GLY A 65 22.07 45.60 17.13
N THR A 66 22.02 46.59 16.24
CA THR A 66 22.23 48.01 16.56
C THR A 66 20.94 48.81 16.60
N ASN A 67 19.88 48.33 15.94
CA ASN A 67 18.55 48.95 15.97
C ASN A 67 17.44 47.94 16.27
N ARG A 68 16.23 48.46 16.49
CA ARG A 68 14.99 47.66 16.61
C ARG A 68 14.11 47.89 15.39
N GLU A 69 13.66 46.82 14.75
CA GLU A 69 12.70 46.86 13.64
C GLU A 69 11.36 46.21 14.04
N ARG A 70 10.29 46.65 13.38
CA ARG A 70 8.94 46.11 13.61
C ARG A 70 8.69 44.94 12.67
N GLN A 71 8.49 43.75 13.23
CA GLN A 71 8.15 42.54 12.49
C GLN A 71 6.81 41.96 12.95
N SER A 72 6.08 41.32 12.06
CA SER A 72 4.89 40.53 12.37
C SER A 72 5.25 39.26 13.15
N VAL A 73 4.25 38.65 13.80
CA VAL A 73 4.43 37.37 14.52
C VAL A 73 4.96 36.27 13.59
N GLY A 74 4.54 36.23 12.32
CA GLY A 74 5.05 35.27 11.33
C GLY A 74 6.51 35.51 10.95
N GLU A 75 6.95 36.76 10.82
CA GLU A 75 8.35 37.11 10.57
C GLU A 75 9.24 36.74 11.78
N VAL A 76 8.76 36.97 13.01
CA VAL A 76 9.47 36.56 14.23
C VAL A 76 9.51 35.04 14.39
N ALA A 77 8.41 34.32 14.11
CA ALA A 77 8.41 32.86 14.11
C ALA A 77 9.38 32.28 13.07
N ASN A 78 9.51 32.93 11.91
CA ASN A 78 10.51 32.59 10.90
C ASN A 78 11.95 32.86 11.38
N LEU A 79 12.20 33.97 12.09
CA LEU A 79 13.50 34.26 12.71
C LEU A 79 13.86 33.27 13.82
N LEU A 80 12.90 32.97 14.70
CA LEU A 80 13.09 32.09 15.86
C LEU A 80 13.02 30.61 15.51
N ASN A 81 12.65 30.28 14.26
CA ASN A 81 12.66 28.93 13.74
C ASN A 81 11.71 27.96 14.49
N LEU A 82 10.66 28.50 15.12
CA LEU A 82 9.87 27.79 16.15
C LEU A 82 8.80 26.85 15.58
N ASP A 83 8.25 27.12 14.40
CA ASP A 83 7.29 26.21 13.74
C ASP A 83 7.34 26.35 12.22
N ARG A 84 8.11 25.48 11.58
CA ARG A 84 8.22 25.37 10.12
C ARG A 84 7.31 24.29 9.55
N SER A 85 6.14 24.08 10.16
CA SER A 85 5.18 23.14 9.63
C SER A 85 4.39 23.74 8.47
N ILE A 86 3.91 22.91 7.54
CA ILE A 86 3.05 23.40 6.44
C ILE A 86 1.72 23.95 7.02
N VAL A 87 1.29 23.44 8.19
CA VAL A 87 0.10 23.91 8.92
C VAL A 87 0.29 25.34 9.45
N SER A 88 1.51 25.76 9.83
CA SER A 88 1.74 27.14 10.29
C SER A 88 1.54 28.19 9.19
N PHE A 89 1.47 27.77 7.92
CA PHE A 89 1.09 28.59 6.77
C PHE A 89 -0.41 28.54 6.44
N GLY A 90 -1.23 27.92 7.30
CA GLY A 90 -2.67 27.84 7.14
C GLY A 90 -3.19 26.63 6.36
N ALA A 91 -2.34 25.62 6.11
CA ALA A 91 -2.77 24.39 5.46
C ALA A 91 -3.57 23.49 6.41
N SER A 92 -4.60 22.82 5.90
CA SER A 92 -5.45 21.89 6.66
C SER A 92 -4.80 20.52 6.82
N GLY A 93 -4.19 19.97 5.76
CA GLY A 93 -3.55 18.66 5.81
C GLY A 93 -4.51 17.47 5.97
N ASP A 94 -5.78 17.66 5.60
CA ASP A 94 -6.86 16.67 5.71
C ASP A 94 -7.06 15.80 4.44
N GLY A 95 -6.28 16.05 3.40
CA GLY A 95 -6.36 15.39 2.08
C GLY A 95 -7.62 15.74 1.28
N LYS A 96 -8.39 16.76 1.70
CA LYS A 96 -9.70 17.14 1.13
C LYS A 96 -9.79 18.63 0.80
N THR A 97 -9.34 19.50 1.71
CA THR A 97 -9.29 20.95 1.58
C THR A 97 -8.13 21.35 0.67
N LEU A 98 -8.36 22.30 -0.25
CA LEU A 98 -7.33 22.72 -1.21
C LEU A 98 -6.30 23.64 -0.52
N ASP A 99 -5.09 23.12 -0.31
CA ASP A 99 -4.03 23.76 0.48
C ASP A 99 -3.00 24.54 -0.38
N ASP A 100 -3.30 24.80 -1.66
CA ASP A 100 -2.37 25.41 -2.64
C ASP A 100 -1.68 26.68 -2.15
N ALA A 101 -2.45 27.61 -1.56
CA ALA A 101 -1.91 28.89 -1.13
C ALA A 101 -0.92 28.72 0.04
N ALA A 102 -1.29 27.90 1.03
CA ALA A 102 -0.46 27.62 2.20
C ALA A 102 0.80 26.84 1.82
N VAL A 103 0.66 25.80 0.98
CA VAL A 103 1.80 25.01 0.49
C VAL A 103 2.74 25.88 -0.34
N ARG A 104 2.23 26.72 -1.24
CA ARG A 104 3.07 27.64 -2.04
C ARG A 104 3.83 28.63 -1.16
N ALA A 105 3.17 29.20 -0.15
CA ALA A 105 3.81 30.10 0.81
C ALA A 105 4.90 29.39 1.63
N ALA A 106 4.62 28.18 2.11
CA ALA A 106 5.58 27.38 2.86
C ALA A 106 6.82 27.05 2.01
N LEU A 107 6.63 26.59 0.77
CA LEU A 107 7.72 26.24 -0.15
C LEU A 107 8.58 27.45 -0.54
N ALA A 108 7.98 28.62 -0.68
CA ALA A 108 8.68 29.86 -1.02
C ALA A 108 9.72 30.28 0.03
N THR A 109 9.60 29.79 1.28
CA THR A 109 10.61 30.06 2.32
C THR A 109 11.98 29.43 2.03
N GLY A 110 12.02 28.39 1.19
CA GLY A 110 13.24 27.62 0.90
C GLY A 110 13.80 26.86 2.10
N LYS A 111 13.10 26.83 3.24
CA LYS A 111 13.52 26.12 4.46
C LYS A 111 13.04 24.67 4.46
N VAL A 112 13.58 23.87 5.37
CA VAL A 112 13.05 22.53 5.65
C VAL A 112 11.70 22.68 6.36
N LEU A 113 10.68 22.01 5.80
CA LEU A 113 9.30 22.02 6.25
C LEU A 113 8.91 20.66 6.84
N ASP A 114 8.16 20.68 7.93
CA ASP A 114 7.55 19.49 8.51
C ASP A 114 6.06 19.40 8.15
N GLY A 115 5.65 18.33 7.49
CA GLY A 115 4.26 18.05 7.16
C GLY A 115 3.47 17.38 8.27
N ARG A 116 4.08 17.09 9.43
CA ARG A 116 3.43 16.50 10.61
C ARG A 116 2.70 15.17 10.35
N GLY A 117 3.09 14.44 9.31
CA GLY A 117 2.46 13.18 8.90
C GLY A 117 1.11 13.38 8.22
N LEU A 118 0.82 14.59 7.74
CA LEU A 118 -0.45 14.95 7.14
C LEU A 118 -0.43 14.85 5.60
N THR A 119 -1.63 14.85 5.01
CA THR A 119 -1.82 14.83 3.56
C THR A 119 -2.43 16.14 3.08
N TYR A 120 -1.73 16.87 2.24
CA TYR A 120 -2.16 18.17 1.72
C TYR A 120 -2.73 18.01 0.32
N LYS A 121 -4.00 18.36 0.09
CA LYS A 121 -4.56 18.33 -1.26
C LYS A 121 -4.12 19.58 -2.01
N VAL A 122 -3.51 19.38 -3.17
CA VAL A 122 -2.97 20.46 -4.00
C VAL A 122 -3.31 20.25 -5.48
N SER A 123 -3.37 21.32 -6.26
CA SER A 123 -3.64 21.26 -7.70
C SER A 123 -2.44 20.73 -8.49
N ALA A 124 -1.23 20.93 -7.98
CA ALA A 124 0.01 20.45 -8.58
C ALA A 124 0.99 19.96 -7.51
N ARG A 125 1.76 18.93 -7.83
CA ARG A 125 2.80 18.42 -6.93
C ARG A 125 3.87 19.50 -6.67
N PRO A 126 4.48 19.56 -5.48
CA PRO A 126 5.66 20.38 -5.25
C PRO A 126 6.75 20.07 -6.29
N PRO A 127 7.46 21.10 -6.79
CA PRO A 127 8.51 20.91 -7.80
C PRO A 127 9.74 20.16 -7.23
N SER A 128 9.90 20.14 -5.91
CA SER A 128 10.97 19.42 -5.23
C SER A 128 10.53 18.98 -3.83
N PHE A 129 10.98 17.79 -3.43
CA PHE A 129 10.76 17.23 -2.09
C PHE A 129 11.99 17.34 -1.18
N LYS A 130 13.09 17.98 -1.66
CA LYS A 130 14.37 18.07 -0.94
C LYS A 130 14.21 18.57 0.50
N ASN A 131 13.38 19.60 0.67
CA ASN A 131 13.15 20.29 1.92
C ASN A 131 11.83 19.92 2.60
N ILE A 132 11.15 18.88 2.13
CA ILE A 132 9.88 18.45 2.72
C ILE A 132 10.13 17.19 3.55
N ARG A 133 9.59 17.18 4.77
CA ARG A 133 9.64 16.07 5.70
C ARG A 133 8.24 15.70 6.13
N ASN A 134 8.01 14.42 6.36
CA ASN A 134 6.82 13.83 6.94
C ASN A 134 5.51 14.39 6.36
N ALA A 135 5.40 14.47 5.03
CA ALA A 135 4.25 15.05 4.34
C ALA A 135 3.86 14.21 3.13
N ALA A 136 2.58 14.23 2.77
CA ALA A 136 2.14 13.75 1.47
C ALA A 136 1.30 14.81 0.74
N PHE A 137 1.40 14.86 -0.58
CA PHE A 137 0.64 15.79 -1.42
C PHE A 137 -0.29 15.02 -2.35
N LYS A 138 -1.58 15.28 -2.25
CA LYS A 138 -2.60 14.62 -3.06
C LYS A 138 -2.96 15.48 -4.26
N VAL A 139 -2.71 14.96 -5.46
CA VAL A 139 -3.07 15.58 -6.75
C VAL A 139 -4.05 14.64 -7.46
N GLY A 140 -5.31 15.03 -7.55
CA GLY A 140 -6.38 14.13 -8.00
C GLY A 140 -6.46 12.89 -7.10
N SER A 141 -6.26 11.71 -7.68
CA SER A 141 -6.22 10.42 -6.98
C SER A 141 -4.80 9.97 -6.56
N VAL A 142 -3.76 10.70 -6.97
CA VAL A 142 -2.37 10.30 -6.76
C VAL A 142 -1.81 10.96 -5.50
N LEU A 143 -1.12 10.17 -4.67
CA LEU A 143 -0.39 10.63 -3.50
C LEU A 143 1.10 10.76 -3.82
N HIS A 144 1.70 11.90 -3.51
CA HIS A 144 3.12 12.16 -3.61
C HIS A 144 3.73 12.33 -2.22
N PRO A 145 4.21 11.24 -1.59
CA PRO A 145 4.80 11.28 -0.25
C PRO A 145 6.23 11.84 -0.27
N SER A 146 6.63 12.52 0.81
CA SER A 146 8.05 12.73 1.13
C SER A 146 8.70 11.40 1.53
N ARG A 147 10.04 11.32 1.43
CA ARG A 147 10.82 10.10 1.70
C ARG A 147 10.45 9.42 3.03
N ASP A 148 10.25 10.23 4.06
CA ASP A 148 10.02 9.83 5.44
C ASP A 148 8.55 9.64 5.81
N PHE A 149 7.60 10.02 4.95
CA PHE A 149 6.17 9.87 5.22
C PHE A 149 5.75 8.40 5.34
N LEU A 150 6.22 7.55 4.42
CA LEU A 150 5.94 6.11 4.45
C LEU A 150 6.93 5.31 5.32
N ARG A 151 8.01 5.95 5.78
CA ARG A 151 9.14 5.29 6.48
C ARG A 151 9.71 4.09 5.71
N THR A 152 9.71 4.18 4.39
CA THR A 152 10.27 3.17 3.48
C THR A 152 11.55 3.67 2.86
N ASP A 153 12.53 2.79 2.69
CA ASP A 153 13.70 3.05 1.84
C ASP A 153 13.69 2.10 0.64
N THR A 154 14.41 2.47 -0.42
CA THR A 154 14.55 1.66 -1.63
C THR A 154 16.01 1.32 -1.84
N ALA A 155 16.33 0.03 -1.87
CA ALA A 155 17.66 -0.47 -2.16
C ALA A 155 17.75 -1.01 -3.59
N LYS A 156 18.90 -0.80 -4.24
CA LYS A 156 19.29 -1.55 -5.44
C LYS A 156 19.96 -2.85 -4.98
N ILE A 157 19.33 -3.99 -5.26
CA ILE A 157 19.77 -5.29 -4.72
C ILE A 157 20.60 -6.13 -5.72
N THR A 158 20.60 -5.76 -7.00
CA THR A 158 21.42 -6.40 -8.04
C THR A 158 22.12 -5.33 -8.89
N ASN A 159 23.30 -5.67 -9.43
CA ASN A 159 24.06 -4.79 -10.34
C ASN A 159 24.80 -5.60 -11.42
N GLY A 160 24.17 -6.68 -11.89
CA GLY A 160 24.70 -7.52 -12.97
C GLY A 160 24.57 -6.85 -14.34
N LEU A 161 25.32 -7.39 -15.32
CA LEU A 161 25.27 -6.94 -16.72
C LEU A 161 24.14 -7.60 -17.53
N GLN A 162 23.48 -8.62 -16.98
CA GLN A 162 22.35 -9.29 -17.61
C GLN A 162 21.04 -8.55 -17.33
N TYR A 163 20.02 -8.82 -18.15
CA TYR A 163 18.66 -8.40 -17.89
C TYR A 163 18.07 -9.24 -16.74
N GLY A 164 18.34 -8.83 -15.50
CA GLY A 164 17.81 -9.45 -14.29
C GLY A 164 16.46 -8.86 -13.93
N ALA A 165 15.39 -9.64 -14.13
CA ALA A 165 14.02 -9.17 -13.99
C ALA A 165 13.07 -10.26 -13.47
N TRP A 166 11.79 -9.90 -13.38
CA TRP A 166 10.69 -10.79 -13.01
C TRP A 166 10.86 -11.41 -11.62
N ALA A 167 11.06 -10.59 -10.59
CA ALA A 167 10.95 -11.04 -9.20
C ALA A 167 9.52 -11.51 -8.83
N GLN A 168 8.53 -11.15 -9.65
CA GLN A 168 7.14 -11.55 -9.52
C GLN A 168 6.95 -13.08 -9.52
N ASP A 169 6.16 -13.67 -8.65
CA ASP A 169 5.90 -13.29 -7.26
C ASP A 169 6.60 -14.35 -6.40
N LYS A 170 7.91 -14.18 -6.25
CA LYS A 170 8.87 -15.21 -5.79
C LYS A 170 9.78 -14.73 -4.67
N ALA A 171 9.39 -13.65 -3.99
CA ALA A 171 10.08 -13.17 -2.81
C ALA A 171 9.43 -13.75 -1.56
N TYR A 172 10.22 -14.31 -0.66
CA TYR A 172 9.75 -14.87 0.61
C TYR A 172 10.87 -14.89 1.64
N LYS A 173 10.52 -15.24 2.87
CA LYS A 173 11.45 -15.34 4.00
C LYS A 173 11.55 -16.80 4.45
N ILE A 174 12.76 -17.26 4.77
CA ILE A 174 12.99 -18.50 5.52
C ILE A 174 13.80 -18.14 6.76
N GLY A 175 13.26 -18.41 7.96
CA GLY A 175 13.87 -17.92 9.21
C GLY A 175 14.00 -16.39 9.17
N ASP A 176 15.23 -15.90 9.23
CA ASP A 176 15.56 -14.46 9.10
C ASP A 176 16.04 -14.04 7.71
N GLN A 177 16.28 -14.99 6.82
CA GLN A 177 16.80 -14.71 5.49
C GLN A 177 15.69 -14.30 4.53
N LEU A 178 15.85 -13.13 3.90
CA LEU A 178 15.04 -12.70 2.76
C LEU A 178 15.58 -13.36 1.49
N ARG A 179 14.70 -13.89 0.65
CA ARG A 179 15.05 -14.57 -0.60
C ARG A 179 14.25 -13.99 -1.74
N VAL A 180 14.93 -13.65 -2.84
CA VAL A 180 14.35 -13.05 -4.04
C VAL A 180 14.87 -13.80 -5.25
N TRP A 181 14.01 -14.59 -5.88
CA TRP A 181 14.34 -15.24 -7.14
C TRP A 181 13.98 -14.37 -8.34
N VAL A 182 14.87 -14.35 -9.32
CA VAL A 182 14.71 -13.64 -10.59
C VAL A 182 15.11 -14.54 -11.75
N ASN A 183 14.72 -14.14 -12.97
CA ASN A 183 15.28 -14.72 -14.19
C ASN A 183 16.26 -13.70 -14.79
N GLU A 184 17.49 -14.13 -15.07
CA GLU A 184 18.46 -13.37 -15.83
C GLU A 184 18.45 -13.83 -17.29
N LYS A 185 18.31 -12.89 -18.22
CA LYS A 185 18.25 -13.14 -19.67
C LYS A 185 18.97 -12.03 -20.45
N GLN A 186 18.99 -12.15 -21.77
CA GLN A 186 19.42 -11.08 -22.68
C GLN A 186 18.28 -10.11 -23.01
N SER A 187 17.03 -10.60 -23.09
CA SER A 187 15.85 -9.78 -23.36
C SER A 187 14.58 -10.43 -22.77
N HIS A 188 13.41 -9.82 -23.03
CA HIS A 188 12.12 -10.39 -22.61
C HIS A 188 11.77 -11.70 -23.32
N GLY A 189 11.93 -11.75 -24.66
CA GLY A 189 11.53 -12.89 -25.49
C GLY A 189 12.66 -13.79 -25.97
N ASP A 190 13.93 -13.35 -25.88
CA ASP A 190 15.06 -14.07 -26.46
C ASP A 190 16.01 -14.64 -25.41
N GLY A 191 16.56 -15.79 -25.77
CA GLY A 191 17.78 -16.31 -25.20
C GLY A 191 17.59 -17.36 -24.11
N THR A 192 18.74 -17.85 -23.65
CA THR A 192 18.83 -18.79 -22.54
C THR A 192 18.89 -18.00 -21.25
N SER A 193 18.04 -18.37 -20.30
CA SER A 193 17.97 -17.82 -18.97
C SER A 193 18.91 -18.48 -17.97
N ARG A 194 19.14 -17.79 -16.87
CA ARG A 194 19.53 -18.39 -15.60
C ARG A 194 18.54 -17.96 -14.53
N ILE A 195 18.04 -18.91 -13.77
CA ILE A 195 17.26 -18.65 -12.56
C ILE A 195 18.28 -18.31 -11.46
N ALA A 196 18.18 -17.10 -10.91
CA ALA A 196 19.12 -16.58 -9.92
C ALA A 196 18.41 -16.26 -8.60
N LEU A 197 19.04 -16.60 -7.50
CA LEU A 197 18.64 -16.23 -6.15
C LEU A 197 19.50 -15.08 -5.65
N TYR A 198 18.86 -14.04 -5.15
CA TYR A 198 19.47 -13.04 -4.30
C TYR A 198 18.91 -13.21 -2.89
N PHE A 199 19.77 -13.24 -1.88
CA PHE A 199 19.32 -13.33 -0.50
C PHE A 199 19.99 -12.28 0.39
N SER A 200 19.37 -12.02 1.54
CA SER A 200 19.85 -11.10 2.57
C SER A 200 19.62 -11.69 3.95
N ASP A 201 20.67 -11.70 4.77
CA ASP A 201 20.67 -12.19 6.16
C ASP A 201 20.57 -11.05 7.19
N ASP A 202 20.54 -9.79 6.75
CA ASP A 202 20.62 -8.59 7.61
C ASP A 202 19.38 -7.67 7.46
N GLY A 203 18.23 -8.28 7.14
CA GLY A 203 16.96 -7.59 7.01
C GLY A 203 16.85 -6.71 5.75
N GLY A 204 17.64 -7.00 4.70
CA GLY A 204 17.61 -6.32 3.42
C GLY A 204 18.61 -5.18 3.29
N SER A 205 19.53 -5.02 4.26
CA SER A 205 20.54 -3.96 4.27
C SER A 205 21.65 -4.23 3.24
N SER A 206 22.04 -5.50 3.10
CA SER A 206 22.96 -5.99 2.08
C SER A 206 22.44 -7.27 1.42
N TRP A 207 22.96 -7.60 0.24
CA TRP A 207 22.48 -8.71 -0.58
C TRP A 207 23.64 -9.53 -1.16
N SER A 208 23.43 -10.83 -1.30
CA SER A 208 24.35 -11.77 -1.95
C SER A 208 24.65 -11.37 -3.41
N PHE A 209 25.75 -11.87 -3.98
CA PHE A 209 26.15 -11.61 -5.38
C PHE A 209 25.27 -12.29 -6.45
N GLY A 210 24.28 -13.10 -6.07
CA GLY A 210 23.42 -13.84 -6.97
C GLY A 210 23.91 -15.29 -7.15
N GLU A 211 23.09 -16.25 -6.76
CA GLU A 211 23.38 -17.68 -6.90
C GLU A 211 22.52 -18.31 -7.99
N TYR A 212 23.14 -18.98 -8.95
CA TYR A 212 22.40 -19.64 -10.01
C TYR A 212 21.86 -21.00 -9.55
N LEU A 213 20.58 -21.24 -9.81
CA LEU A 213 19.92 -22.53 -9.55
C LEU A 213 20.58 -23.68 -10.34
N ALA A 214 21.12 -23.37 -11.52
CA ALA A 214 21.86 -24.29 -12.36
C ALA A 214 23.07 -23.59 -13.01
N MET A 215 24.18 -24.31 -13.15
CA MET A 215 25.42 -23.77 -13.69
C MET A 215 25.30 -23.37 -15.18
N LYS A 216 24.54 -24.16 -15.96
CA LYS A 216 24.36 -23.95 -17.40
C LYS A 216 23.11 -23.11 -17.66
N ALA A 217 23.23 -22.12 -18.53
CA ALA A 217 22.06 -21.40 -19.03
C ALA A 217 21.17 -22.31 -19.89
N SER A 218 19.86 -22.16 -19.75
CA SER A 218 18.80 -22.86 -20.47
C SER A 218 17.58 -21.94 -20.54
N GLY A 219 16.53 -22.22 -21.30
CA GLY A 219 15.29 -21.42 -21.17
C GLY A 219 14.36 -21.90 -20.09
N ASP A 220 14.82 -22.75 -19.17
CA ASP A 220 14.12 -22.99 -17.93
C ASP A 220 13.95 -21.65 -17.19
N THR A 221 12.74 -21.34 -16.77
CA THR A 221 12.41 -20.11 -16.04
C THR A 221 11.61 -20.40 -14.78
N LEU A 222 11.69 -19.50 -13.82
CA LEU A 222 10.98 -19.60 -12.55
C LEU A 222 9.95 -18.49 -12.43
N TRP A 223 8.70 -18.86 -12.17
CA TRP A 223 7.57 -17.92 -12.09
C TRP A 223 6.74 -18.01 -10.80
N SER A 224 6.92 -19.09 -10.04
CA SER A 224 6.35 -19.26 -8.71
C SER A 224 7.36 -19.93 -7.77
N ALA A 225 7.48 -19.40 -6.56
CA ALA A 225 8.35 -19.93 -5.53
C ALA A 225 7.87 -19.53 -4.13
N GLY A 226 8.13 -20.36 -3.14
CA GLY A 226 7.83 -20.02 -1.75
C GLY A 226 8.21 -21.09 -0.72
N PHE A 227 7.85 -20.81 0.52
CA PHE A 227 8.16 -21.64 1.69
C PHE A 227 6.90 -21.80 2.55
N ASP A 228 6.60 -23.03 2.99
CA ASP A 228 5.41 -23.34 3.80
C ASP A 228 5.69 -23.48 5.31
N GLY A 229 6.92 -23.20 5.74
CA GLY A 229 7.39 -23.46 7.10
C GLY A 229 8.21 -24.73 7.26
N VAL A 230 8.19 -25.64 6.27
CA VAL A 230 8.86 -26.94 6.29
C VAL A 230 9.71 -27.16 5.03
N ALA A 231 9.17 -26.81 3.86
CA ALA A 231 9.82 -27.02 2.58
C ALA A 231 9.77 -25.75 1.71
N GLU A 232 10.82 -25.60 0.92
CA GLU A 232 10.91 -24.61 -0.15
C GLU A 232 10.48 -25.26 -1.46
N TYR A 233 9.71 -24.52 -2.24
CA TYR A 233 9.08 -24.96 -3.48
C TYR A 233 9.44 -23.98 -4.59
N LEU A 234 9.97 -24.50 -5.70
CA LEU A 234 10.20 -23.75 -6.93
C LEU A 234 9.43 -24.42 -8.08
N PHE A 235 8.56 -23.69 -8.75
CA PHE A 235 7.82 -24.15 -9.92
C PHE A 235 8.56 -23.73 -11.19
N VAL A 236 9.49 -24.59 -11.61
CA VAL A 236 10.32 -24.37 -12.78
C VAL A 236 9.51 -24.70 -14.03
N ARG A 237 9.39 -23.70 -14.91
CA ARG A 237 8.81 -23.81 -16.24
C ARG A 237 9.91 -24.24 -17.20
N VAL A 238 9.73 -25.38 -17.85
CA VAL A 238 10.72 -26.02 -18.72
C VAL A 238 10.19 -26.01 -20.16
N PRO A 239 10.81 -25.26 -21.09
CA PRO A 239 10.37 -25.26 -22.49
C PRO A 239 10.54 -26.63 -23.11
N VAL A 240 9.63 -26.98 -24.02
CA VAL A 240 9.78 -28.21 -24.82
C VAL A 240 10.92 -28.01 -25.81
N TYR A 241 11.97 -28.81 -25.66
CA TYR A 241 13.13 -28.81 -26.55
C TYR A 241 12.77 -29.47 -27.89
N THR A 242 12.97 -28.76 -28.98
CA THR A 242 12.74 -29.25 -30.36
C THR A 242 14.00 -29.04 -31.21
N THR A 243 14.01 -29.57 -32.43
CA THR A 243 15.08 -29.29 -33.41
C THR A 243 15.21 -27.79 -33.71
N GLU A 244 14.09 -27.06 -33.67
CA GLU A 244 14.00 -25.60 -33.89
C GLU A 244 14.33 -24.81 -32.62
N ASN A 245 14.21 -25.44 -31.44
CA ASN A 245 14.58 -24.89 -30.14
C ASN A 245 15.64 -25.74 -29.40
N PRO A 246 16.84 -25.96 -29.99
CA PRO A 246 17.79 -26.97 -29.50
C PRO A 246 18.54 -26.54 -28.22
N LYS A 247 18.52 -25.24 -27.91
CA LYS A 247 19.05 -24.68 -26.66
C LYS A 247 17.95 -24.39 -25.62
N GLY A 248 16.70 -24.70 -25.99
CA GLY A 248 15.49 -24.49 -25.21
C GLY A 248 15.32 -23.08 -24.75
N ASN A 249 15.30 -22.09 -25.64
CA ASN A 249 14.83 -20.75 -25.32
C ASN A 249 13.48 -20.82 -24.59
N ASP A 250 13.19 -19.81 -23.76
CA ASP A 250 11.94 -19.71 -22.99
C ASP A 250 10.76 -19.37 -23.92
N VAL A 251 10.30 -20.36 -24.66
CA VAL A 251 9.15 -20.29 -25.57
C VAL A 251 8.22 -21.48 -25.31
N PRO A 252 6.89 -21.26 -25.38
CA PRO A 252 5.92 -22.33 -25.23
C PRO A 252 6.03 -23.36 -26.38
N PRO A 253 5.51 -24.59 -26.20
CA PRO A 253 4.84 -25.10 -25.01
C PRO A 253 5.79 -25.43 -23.86
N TYR A 254 5.26 -25.47 -22.64
CA TYR A 254 6.03 -25.71 -21.42
C TYR A 254 5.59 -26.97 -20.70
N ASN A 255 6.57 -27.70 -20.17
CA ASN A 255 6.40 -28.63 -19.07
C ASN A 255 6.69 -27.93 -17.74
N TYR A 256 6.26 -28.52 -16.63
CA TYR A 256 6.52 -27.99 -15.30
C TYR A 256 7.23 -29.00 -14.41
N GLN A 257 8.16 -28.49 -13.62
CA GLN A 257 8.81 -29.25 -12.56
C GLN A 257 8.66 -28.51 -11.23
N LEU A 258 8.22 -29.24 -10.21
CA LEU A 258 8.33 -28.82 -8.83
C LEU A 258 9.69 -29.24 -8.30
N TRP A 259 10.53 -28.26 -7.96
CA TRP A 259 11.76 -28.50 -7.22
C TRP A 259 11.46 -28.21 -5.76
N LYS A 260 11.58 -29.25 -4.92
CA LYS A 260 11.25 -29.20 -3.50
C LYS A 260 12.45 -29.59 -2.67
N ARG A 261 12.66 -28.90 -1.55
CA ARG A 261 13.61 -29.34 -0.52
C ARG A 261 13.10 -28.98 0.86
N ILE A 262 13.41 -29.82 1.84
CA ILE A 262 13.06 -29.57 3.24
C ILE A 262 14.11 -28.63 3.82
N LEU A 263 13.65 -27.54 4.45
CA LEU A 263 14.51 -26.56 5.12
C LEU A 263 13.95 -26.26 6.52
N GLY A 264 14.83 -26.17 7.51
CA GLY A 264 14.52 -25.57 8.80
C GLY A 264 14.56 -24.04 8.73
N VAL A 265 14.33 -23.40 9.89
CA VAL A 265 14.20 -21.93 10.03
C VAL A 265 15.24 -21.31 10.98
N GLY A 266 16.30 -22.03 11.32
CA GLY A 266 17.32 -21.61 12.30
C GLY A 266 18.60 -21.04 11.70
N ALA A 267 19.41 -20.36 12.52
CA ALA A 267 20.69 -19.75 12.12
C ALA A 267 21.76 -20.76 11.63
N ALA A 268 21.62 -22.04 11.97
CA ALA A 268 22.51 -23.12 11.52
C ALA A 268 21.95 -23.90 10.31
N GLN A 269 20.91 -23.38 9.65
CA GLN A 269 20.26 -24.06 8.54
C GLN A 269 21.17 -24.12 7.30
N ASP A 270 21.26 -25.31 6.70
CA ASP A 270 21.81 -25.44 5.34
C ASP A 270 20.75 -25.05 4.31
N TYR A 271 20.87 -23.84 3.78
CA TYR A 271 20.04 -23.33 2.69
C TYR A 271 20.45 -23.84 1.31
N ASN A 272 21.39 -24.80 1.24
CA ASN A 272 21.88 -25.44 0.02
C ASN A 272 21.56 -26.93 -0.05
N ALA A 273 20.63 -27.41 0.79
CA ALA A 273 20.12 -28.77 0.72
C ALA A 273 19.68 -29.15 -0.72
N PRO A 274 19.89 -30.41 -1.12
CA PRO A 274 19.62 -30.86 -2.49
C PRO A 274 18.12 -30.80 -2.84
N TRP A 275 17.84 -30.54 -4.10
CA TRP A 275 16.47 -30.48 -4.63
C TRP A 275 15.96 -31.87 -5.02
N THR A 276 14.75 -32.21 -4.57
CA THR A 276 13.92 -33.26 -5.18
C THR A 276 13.13 -32.63 -6.32
N LYS A 277 13.21 -33.21 -7.53
CA LYS A 277 12.54 -32.69 -8.72
C LYS A 277 11.39 -33.61 -9.11
N ILE A 278 10.20 -33.06 -9.26
CA ILE A 278 8.97 -33.80 -9.57
C ILE A 278 8.35 -33.17 -10.81
N ASN A 279 8.06 -33.95 -11.85
CA ASN A 279 7.30 -33.46 -12.98
C ASN A 279 5.86 -33.21 -12.55
N VAL A 280 5.32 -32.05 -12.92
CA VAL A 280 3.95 -31.66 -12.58
C VAL A 280 3.11 -31.62 -13.85
N THR A 281 1.92 -32.21 -13.76
CA THR A 281 0.86 -32.04 -14.75
C THR A 281 -0.29 -31.34 -14.07
N PHE A 282 -0.54 -30.10 -14.45
CA PHE A 282 -1.66 -29.32 -13.96
C PHE A 282 -2.96 -29.76 -14.64
N PRO A 283 -4.11 -29.61 -13.98
CA PRO A 283 -5.40 -29.98 -14.55
C PRO A 283 -5.71 -29.16 -15.79
N THR A 284 -6.37 -29.80 -16.76
CA THR A 284 -7.08 -29.10 -17.83
C THR A 284 -8.36 -28.47 -17.28
N ILE A 285 -8.71 -27.30 -17.80
CA ILE A 285 -9.95 -26.63 -17.42
C ILE A 285 -11.04 -27.01 -18.42
N PRO A 286 -12.17 -27.59 -17.97
CA PRO A 286 -13.28 -27.92 -18.87
C PRO A 286 -13.77 -26.68 -19.63
N GLY A 287 -13.90 -26.79 -20.95
CA GLY A 287 -14.32 -25.68 -21.81
C GLY A 287 -13.19 -24.78 -22.30
N TRP A 288 -11.95 -24.97 -21.83
CA TRP A 288 -10.76 -24.33 -22.39
C TRP A 288 -10.13 -25.27 -23.42
N THR A 289 -10.16 -24.86 -24.69
CA THR A 289 -9.77 -25.65 -25.87
C THR A 289 -8.55 -25.09 -26.61
N GLY A 290 -7.98 -23.99 -26.12
CA GLY A 290 -6.84 -23.30 -26.68
C GLY A 290 -5.59 -24.17 -26.75
N GLN A 291 -4.57 -23.69 -27.47
CA GLN A 291 -3.32 -24.43 -27.61
C GLN A 291 -2.62 -24.56 -26.26
N GLY A 292 -2.51 -25.79 -25.75
CA GLY A 292 -1.84 -26.09 -24.50
C GLY A 292 -2.82 -26.48 -23.39
N THR A 293 -2.81 -27.76 -23.03
CA THR A 293 -3.55 -28.28 -21.87
C THR A 293 -2.94 -27.87 -20.53
N GLN A 294 -1.77 -27.24 -20.55
CA GLN A 294 -1.03 -26.79 -19.39
C GLN A 294 -1.05 -25.26 -19.31
N PRO A 295 -0.89 -24.67 -18.11
CA PRO A 295 -0.73 -23.23 -17.97
C PRO A 295 0.40 -22.71 -18.85
N VAL A 296 0.23 -21.52 -19.41
CA VAL A 296 1.32 -20.74 -20.03
C VAL A 296 2.29 -20.24 -18.94
N MET A 297 1.75 -19.96 -17.75
CA MET A 297 2.53 -19.53 -16.60
C MET A 297 1.91 -20.01 -15.29
N VAL A 298 2.76 -20.48 -14.37
CA VAL A 298 2.41 -20.66 -12.95
C VAL A 298 3.04 -19.51 -12.18
N HIS A 299 2.23 -18.77 -11.45
CA HIS A 299 2.60 -17.49 -10.83
C HIS A 299 2.17 -17.46 -9.38
N SER A 300 2.96 -16.80 -8.52
CA SER A 300 2.66 -16.66 -7.08
C SER A 300 2.67 -17.98 -6.31
N PHE A 301 2.80 -17.90 -4.99
CA PHE A 301 2.77 -19.04 -4.10
C PHE A 301 2.14 -18.66 -2.76
N SER A 302 1.35 -19.57 -2.21
CA SER A 302 0.91 -19.48 -0.82
C SER A 302 0.88 -20.85 -0.18
N LYS A 303 1.27 -20.92 1.10
CA LYS A 303 0.72 -21.93 2.00
C LYS A 303 -0.79 -21.69 2.10
N GLY A 304 -1.59 -22.70 1.82
CA GLY A 304 -3.05 -22.67 1.95
C GLY A 304 -3.52 -23.15 3.33
N HIS A 305 -4.83 -23.36 3.44
CA HIS A 305 -5.41 -24.08 4.58
C HIS A 305 -5.06 -25.57 4.54
N ASP A 306 -5.14 -26.24 5.69
CA ASP A 306 -4.90 -27.69 5.85
C ASP A 306 -3.57 -28.16 5.23
N ASP A 307 -2.52 -27.36 5.44
CA ASP A 307 -1.16 -27.59 4.92
C ASP A 307 -1.07 -27.79 3.39
N SER A 308 -2.08 -27.33 2.65
CA SER A 308 -2.01 -27.30 1.19
C SER A 308 -1.04 -26.24 0.67
N ILE A 309 -0.61 -26.40 -0.57
CA ILE A 309 0.09 -25.36 -1.33
C ILE A 309 -0.78 -24.87 -2.47
N VAL A 310 -0.67 -23.59 -2.78
CA VAL A 310 -1.54 -22.90 -3.74
C VAL A 310 -0.70 -22.01 -4.64
N VAL A 311 -0.97 -22.06 -5.95
CA VAL A 311 -0.33 -21.22 -6.97
C VAL A 311 -1.38 -20.61 -7.88
N GLY A 312 -1.09 -19.44 -8.43
CA GLY A 312 -1.83 -18.87 -9.55
C GLY A 312 -1.40 -19.51 -10.87
N ALA A 313 -2.29 -19.54 -11.85
CA ALA A 313 -2.02 -20.07 -13.17
C ALA A 313 -2.69 -19.23 -14.26
N SER A 314 -1.93 -18.92 -15.31
CA SER A 314 -2.42 -18.26 -16.52
C SER A 314 -2.50 -19.30 -17.64
N TYR A 315 -3.63 -19.36 -18.30
CA TYR A 315 -3.88 -20.13 -19.50
C TYR A 315 -4.22 -19.16 -20.64
N GLN A 316 -4.16 -19.62 -21.89
CA GLN A 316 -4.51 -18.77 -23.04
C GLN A 316 -5.95 -18.25 -22.99
N GLU A 317 -6.85 -18.97 -22.30
CA GLU A 317 -8.28 -18.69 -22.24
C GLU A 317 -8.74 -18.15 -20.87
N GLY A 318 -7.82 -17.86 -19.95
CA GLY A 318 -8.16 -17.30 -18.65
C GLY A 318 -7.14 -17.57 -17.55
N ALA A 319 -7.57 -17.32 -16.32
CA ALA A 319 -6.76 -17.50 -15.13
C ALA A 319 -7.45 -18.39 -14.11
N ALA A 320 -6.64 -19.16 -13.39
CA ALA A 320 -7.08 -20.05 -12.34
C ALA A 320 -6.15 -19.98 -11.12
N VAL A 321 -6.63 -20.49 -9.99
CA VAL A 321 -5.82 -20.87 -8.84
C VAL A 321 -5.77 -22.38 -8.78
N LEU A 322 -4.58 -22.93 -8.58
CA LEU A 322 -4.33 -24.35 -8.46
C LEU A 322 -3.93 -24.66 -7.03
N ARG A 323 -4.57 -25.67 -6.43
CA ARG A 323 -4.31 -26.13 -5.06
C ARG A 323 -3.87 -27.58 -5.07
N SER A 324 -2.88 -27.90 -4.24
CA SER A 324 -2.43 -29.26 -3.96
C SER A 324 -2.44 -29.52 -2.45
N ALA A 325 -3.09 -30.61 -2.04
CA ALA A 325 -3.17 -31.03 -0.63
C ALA A 325 -2.10 -32.08 -0.25
N ASP A 326 -1.32 -32.55 -1.21
CA ASP A 326 -0.33 -33.63 -1.05
C ASP A 326 1.09 -33.14 -1.35
N GLY A 327 1.33 -31.83 -1.15
CA GLY A 327 2.66 -31.24 -1.28
C GLY A 327 3.15 -31.12 -2.73
N GLY A 328 2.24 -31.08 -3.69
CA GLY A 328 2.48 -30.78 -5.10
C GLY A 328 2.32 -31.95 -6.07
N VAL A 329 1.77 -33.09 -5.63
CA VAL A 329 1.61 -34.29 -6.46
C VAL A 329 0.33 -34.21 -7.29
N THR A 330 -0.81 -33.95 -6.65
CA THR A 330 -2.10 -33.76 -7.31
C THR A 330 -2.60 -32.33 -7.16
N TRP A 331 -3.34 -31.86 -8.18
CA TRP A 331 -3.75 -30.46 -8.30
C TRP A 331 -5.22 -30.35 -8.69
N THR A 332 -5.94 -29.49 -7.98
CA THR A 332 -7.31 -29.07 -8.30
C THR A 332 -7.30 -27.61 -8.74
N ALA A 333 -8.09 -27.27 -9.76
CA ALA A 333 -8.21 -25.90 -10.24
C ALA A 333 -9.50 -25.22 -9.77
N HIS A 334 -9.39 -23.92 -9.54
CA HIS A 334 -10.51 -23.00 -9.36
C HIS A 334 -10.38 -21.86 -10.37
N ILE A 335 -11.37 -21.71 -11.24
CA ILE A 335 -11.35 -20.68 -12.29
C ILE A 335 -11.60 -19.32 -11.62
N LEU A 336 -10.71 -18.36 -11.88
CA LEU A 336 -10.89 -16.97 -11.44
C LEU A 336 -11.65 -16.15 -12.48
N ALA A 337 -11.25 -16.29 -13.75
CA ALA A 337 -11.86 -15.60 -14.87
C ALA A 337 -11.56 -16.32 -16.19
N ALA A 338 -12.45 -16.16 -17.15
CA ALA A 338 -12.26 -16.59 -18.53
C ALA A 338 -12.05 -15.37 -19.44
N GLY A 339 -11.17 -15.50 -20.44
CA GLY A 339 -10.74 -14.45 -21.34
C GLY A 339 -9.22 -14.35 -21.41
N ASN A 340 -8.68 -14.09 -22.59
CA ASN A 340 -7.23 -14.03 -22.86
C ASN A 340 -6.53 -12.80 -22.27
N THR A 341 -7.27 -11.91 -21.59
CA THR A 341 -6.72 -10.72 -20.96
C THR A 341 -6.38 -10.91 -19.48
N PHE A 342 -6.71 -12.07 -18.92
CA PHE A 342 -6.54 -12.39 -17.50
C PHE A 342 -5.29 -13.22 -17.28
N GLU A 343 -4.26 -12.62 -16.68
CA GLU A 343 -2.95 -13.24 -16.50
C GLU A 343 -2.35 -13.00 -15.11
N GLU A 344 -1.32 -13.77 -14.79
CA GLU A 344 -0.44 -13.64 -13.62
C GLU A 344 -1.20 -13.46 -12.29
N PRO A 345 -2.19 -14.32 -11.95
CA PRO A 345 -2.91 -14.18 -10.69
C PRO A 345 -1.96 -14.35 -9.50
N THR A 346 -2.08 -13.47 -8.51
CA THR A 346 -1.46 -13.64 -7.20
C THR A 346 -2.42 -14.33 -6.26
N VAL A 347 -1.88 -15.06 -5.29
CA VAL A 347 -2.67 -15.73 -4.27
C VAL A 347 -1.94 -15.72 -2.93
N ARG A 348 -2.66 -15.37 -1.88
CA ARG A 348 -2.24 -15.46 -0.48
C ARG A 348 -3.41 -15.94 0.36
N TYR A 349 -3.14 -16.92 1.21
CA TYR A 349 -4.09 -17.34 2.24
C TYR A 349 -3.92 -16.46 3.47
N VAL A 350 -5.04 -16.01 4.04
CA VAL A 350 -5.08 -15.24 5.28
C VAL A 350 -5.71 -16.12 6.37
N PRO A 351 -4.93 -16.85 7.17
CA PRO A 351 -5.45 -17.84 8.11
C PRO A 351 -6.43 -17.27 9.14
N SER A 352 -6.19 -16.03 9.60
CA SER A 352 -7.06 -15.36 10.58
C SER A 352 -8.47 -15.07 10.05
N LEU A 353 -8.63 -15.03 8.73
CA LEU A 353 -9.90 -14.75 8.05
C LEU A 353 -10.47 -15.97 7.34
N GLY A 354 -9.68 -17.04 7.16
CA GLY A 354 -10.10 -18.22 6.39
C GLY A 354 -10.33 -17.94 4.90
N ILE A 355 -9.73 -16.88 4.35
CA ILE A 355 -9.94 -16.46 2.95
C ILE A 355 -8.64 -16.52 2.14
N TYR A 356 -8.79 -16.71 0.84
CA TYR A 356 -7.75 -16.44 -0.14
C TYR A 356 -7.95 -15.04 -0.73
N CYS A 357 -6.88 -14.28 -0.84
CA CYS A 357 -6.86 -12.97 -1.48
C CYS A 357 -5.76 -12.89 -2.53
N GLY A 358 -5.91 -11.95 -3.46
CA GLY A 358 -4.98 -11.79 -4.56
C GLY A 358 -5.46 -10.74 -5.55
N PHE A 359 -4.64 -10.50 -6.55
CA PHE A 359 -4.92 -9.63 -7.67
C PHE A 359 -4.58 -10.36 -8.95
N MET A 360 -5.15 -9.92 -10.05
CA MET A 360 -4.88 -10.47 -11.35
C MET A 360 -4.46 -9.35 -12.27
N ARG A 361 -3.43 -9.61 -13.07
CA ARG A 361 -2.98 -8.66 -14.06
C ARG A 361 -3.91 -8.71 -15.26
N PHE A 362 -4.23 -7.53 -15.78
CA PHE A 362 -4.94 -7.39 -17.04
C PHE A 362 -3.93 -7.12 -18.15
N GLY A 363 -3.64 -8.11 -18.97
CA GLY A 363 -2.68 -8.00 -20.07
C GLY A 363 -3.28 -8.57 -21.35
N GLY A 364 -3.42 -7.73 -22.37
CA GLY A 364 -4.10 -8.08 -23.62
C GLY A 364 -3.33 -8.99 -24.57
N SER A 365 -2.22 -9.58 -24.13
CA SER A 365 -1.30 -10.30 -25.00
C SER A 365 -1.00 -11.72 -24.57
N GLY A 366 -1.59 -12.21 -23.46
CA GLY A 366 -1.39 -13.54 -22.87
C GLY A 366 -0.19 -14.28 -23.47
N ASN A 367 1.02 -13.96 -22.98
CA ASN A 367 2.30 -14.29 -23.63
C ASN A 367 2.30 -15.59 -24.45
#